data_AF-A0A7W8UMB7-F1
#
_entry.id   AF-A0A7W8UMB7-F1
#
_cell.length_a   1.000
_cell.length_b   1.000
_cell.length_c   1.000
_cell.angle_alpha   90.00
_cell.angle_beta   90.00
_cell.angle_gamma   90.00
#
_symmetry.space_group_name_H-M   'P 1'
#
loop_
_entity.id
_entity.type
_entity.pdbx_description
1 polymer ?
#
loop_
_entity_poly.entity_id
_entity_poly.type
_entity_poly.pdbx_seq_one_letter_code
_entity_poly.pdbx_strand_id
1 'polypeptide(L)'
;MTTDFSPAMLKQFLALRVAMMVRLDFPSQRRNGEKAALADLRKRSGLTRDEFELACKGRLKGGVARAKIWAALWIDPASLGIRLTDDGGQEGGDAA
;
A
#
# COMPACT_ATOMS: atom_id res chain seq x y z
N MET A 1 2.79 20.64 -5.11
CA MET A 1 2.28 19.76 -4.04
C MET A 1 3.21 18.56 -3.98
N THR A 2 3.85 18.30 -2.84
CA THR A 2 4.66 17.09 -2.65
C THR A 2 3.71 15.89 -2.54
N THR A 3 3.93 14.86 -3.36
CA THR A 3 3.17 13.61 -3.31
C THR A 3 3.51 12.84 -2.04
N ASP A 4 2.51 12.48 -1.23
CA ASP A 4 2.69 11.81 0.05
C ASP A 4 2.66 10.28 -0.12
N PHE A 5 3.78 9.62 0.14
CA PHE A 5 3.94 8.16 0.12
C PHE A 5 4.09 7.57 1.52
N SER A 6 3.84 8.35 2.58
CA SER A 6 4.03 7.97 3.98
C SER A 6 3.27 6.69 4.38
N PRO A 7 3.66 6.02 5.48
CA PRO A 7 2.94 4.86 6.00
C PRO A 7 1.46 5.15 6.29
N ALA A 8 1.13 6.38 6.71
CA ALA A 8 -0.23 6.80 6.97
C ALA A 8 -1.05 6.91 5.67
N MET A 9 -0.47 7.46 4.60
CA MET A 9 -1.12 7.51 3.29
C MET A 9 -1.30 6.12 2.70
N LEU A 10 -0.26 5.28 2.80
CA LEU A 10 -0.32 3.89 2.36
C LEU A 10 -1.49 3.12 3.00
N LYS A 11 -1.71 3.28 4.31
CA LYS A 11 -2.86 2.66 5.00
C LYS A 11 -4.19 3.07 4.38
N GLN A 12 -4.37 4.33 4.04
CA GLN A 12 -5.61 4.83 3.44
C GLN A 12 -5.83 4.25 2.04
N PHE A 13 -4.78 4.24 1.21
CA PHE A 13 -4.83 3.64 -0.12
C PHE A 13 -5.11 2.12 -0.08
N LEU A 14 -4.51 1.41 0.88
CA LEU A 14 -4.80 0.00 1.12
C LEU A 14 -6.27 -0.22 1.44
N ALA A 15 -6.84 0.55 2.37
CA ALA A 15 -8.26 0.44 2.74
C ALA A 15 -9.18 0.73 1.54
N LEU A 16 -8.86 1.75 0.75
CA LEU A 16 -9.61 2.09 -0.46
C LEU A 16 -9.55 0.95 -1.49
N ARG A 17 -8.35 0.41 -1.76
CA ARG A 17 -8.18 -0.68 -2.73
C ARG A 17 -8.96 -1.92 -2.31
N VAL A 18 -8.88 -2.30 -1.03
CA VAL A 18 -9.62 -3.43 -0.48
C VAL A 18 -11.12 -3.20 -0.64
N ALA A 19 -11.63 -2.01 -0.30
CA ALA A 19 -13.04 -1.68 -0.48
C ALA A 19 -13.49 -1.78 -1.95
N MET A 20 -12.65 -1.37 -2.90
CA MET A 20 -12.93 -1.52 -4.34
C MET A 20 -12.96 -2.99 -4.76
N MET A 21 -11.97 -3.80 -4.35
CA MET A 21 -11.94 -5.25 -4.64
C MET A 21 -13.18 -5.95 -4.09
N VAL A 22 -13.58 -5.65 -2.85
CA VAL A 22 -14.78 -6.22 -2.24
C VAL A 22 -16.04 -5.91 -3.03
N ARG A 23 -16.18 -4.66 -3.51
CA ARG A 23 -17.35 -4.24 -4.29
C ARG A 23 -17.42 -4.93 -5.66
N LEU A 24 -16.28 -5.14 -6.31
CA LEU A 24 -16.20 -5.72 -7.64
C LEU A 24 -16.34 -7.25 -7.61
N ASP A 25 -15.63 -7.90 -6.69
CA ASP A 25 -15.46 -9.36 -6.70
C ASP A 25 -16.44 -10.09 -5.75
N PHE A 26 -17.01 -9.38 -4.75
CA PHE A 26 -17.86 -9.97 -3.71
C PHE A 26 -19.12 -9.15 -3.41
N PRO A 27 -19.98 -8.87 -4.42
CA PRO A 27 -21.12 -7.96 -4.25
C PRO A 27 -22.13 -8.40 -3.17
N SER A 28 -22.25 -9.72 -2.90
CA SER A 28 -23.21 -10.29 -1.94
C SER A 28 -22.62 -10.78 -0.61
N GLN A 29 -21.29 -10.86 -0.46
CA GLN A 29 -20.63 -11.42 0.74
C GLN A 29 -19.43 -10.58 1.21
N ARG A 30 -19.68 -9.34 1.64
CA ARG A 30 -18.64 -8.33 1.91
C ARG A 30 -17.58 -8.74 2.94
N ARG A 31 -17.97 -9.40 4.05
CA ARG A 31 -17.05 -9.74 5.15
C ARG A 31 -16.04 -10.83 4.78
N ASN A 32 -16.46 -11.82 4.00
CA ASN A 32 -15.55 -12.83 3.44
C ASN A 32 -14.70 -12.21 2.31
N GLY A 33 -15.29 -11.28 1.56
CA GLY A 33 -14.59 -10.54 0.51
C GLY A 33 -13.41 -9.72 1.04
N GLU A 34 -13.55 -9.05 2.18
CA GLU A 34 -12.46 -8.22 2.74
C GLU A 34 -11.24 -9.07 3.10
N LYS A 35 -11.46 -10.20 3.78
CA LYS A 35 -10.38 -11.15 4.11
C LYS A 35 -9.72 -11.71 2.85
N ALA A 36 -10.51 -12.07 1.84
CA ALA A 36 -10.00 -12.56 0.57
C ALA A 36 -9.19 -11.48 -0.18
N ALA A 37 -9.68 -10.25 -0.22
CA ALA A 37 -9.01 -9.12 -0.87
C ALA A 37 -7.68 -8.77 -0.18
N LEU A 38 -7.64 -8.75 1.16
CA LEU A 38 -6.40 -8.56 1.91
C LEU A 38 -5.39 -9.69 1.64
N ALA A 39 -5.85 -10.94 1.60
CA ALA A 39 -4.99 -12.09 1.31
C ALA A 39 -4.42 -12.04 -0.12
N ASP A 40 -5.25 -11.68 -1.10
CA ASP A 40 -4.82 -11.50 -2.49
C ASP A 40 -3.81 -10.35 -2.63
N LEU A 41 -4.08 -9.20 -2.00
CA LEU A 41 -3.19 -8.04 -2.06
C LEU A 41 -1.84 -8.31 -1.39
N ARG A 42 -1.80 -9.04 -0.27
CA ARG A 42 -0.55 -9.51 0.34
C ARG A 42 0.24 -10.43 -0.59
N LYS A 43 -0.45 -11.34 -1.30
CA LYS A 43 0.20 -12.22 -2.26
C LYS A 43 0.82 -11.42 -3.41
N ARG A 44 0.11 -10.41 -3.93
CA ARG A 44 0.59 -9.52 -5.00
C ARG A 44 1.80 -8.69 -4.59
N SER A 45 1.84 -8.21 -3.33
CA SER A 45 2.96 -7.41 -2.85
C SER A 45 4.21 -8.22 -2.49
N GLY A 46 4.08 -9.53 -2.32
CA GLY A 46 5.20 -10.38 -1.90
C GLY A 46 5.75 -10.03 -0.50
N LEU A 47 4.98 -9.30 0.31
CA LEU A 47 5.34 -8.99 1.68
C LEU A 47 5.15 -10.21 2.60
N THR A 48 5.95 -10.27 3.66
CA THR A 48 5.69 -11.16 4.78
C THR A 48 4.38 -10.78 5.46
N ARG A 49 3.84 -11.69 6.27
CA ARG A 49 2.62 -11.42 7.05
C ARG A 49 2.80 -10.20 7.95
N ASP A 50 3.94 -10.10 8.62
CA ASP A 50 4.18 -9.08 9.64
C ASP A 50 4.40 -7.70 8.99
N GLU A 51 5.12 -7.62 7.87
CA GLU A 51 5.23 -6.37 7.08
C GLU A 51 3.87 -5.90 6.56
N PHE A 52 3.06 -6.84 6.06
CA PHE A 52 1.72 -6.50 5.55
C PHE A 52 0.81 -6.01 6.68
N GLU A 53 0.87 -6.63 7.86
CA GLU A 53 0.13 -6.17 9.04
C GLU A 53 0.59 -4.78 9.48
N LEU A 54 1.90 -4.50 9.46
CA LEU A 54 2.43 -3.16 9.71
C LEU A 54 1.90 -2.16 8.69
N ALA A 55 1.78 -2.53 7.41
CA ALA A 55 1.23 -1.67 6.37
C ALA A 55 -0.25 -1.34 6.64
N CYS A 56 -1.07 -2.34 6.97
CA CYS A 56 -2.47 -2.15 7.34
C CYS A 56 -2.63 -1.26 8.59
N LYS A 57 -1.66 -1.28 9.51
CA LYS A 57 -1.64 -0.41 10.70
C LYS A 57 -1.04 0.97 10.44
N GLY A 58 -0.50 1.23 9.25
CA GLY A 58 0.17 2.49 8.91
C GLY A 58 1.53 2.66 9.61
N ARG A 59 2.23 1.55 9.88
CA ARG A 59 3.47 1.49 10.67
C ARG A 59 4.64 0.84 9.91
N LEU A 60 4.44 0.42 8.67
CA LEU A 60 5.51 -0.13 7.84
C LEU A 60 6.47 0.99 7.46
N LYS A 61 7.71 0.98 7.97
CA LYS A 61 8.70 2.04 7.71
C LYS A 61 9.63 1.73 6.54
N GLY A 62 10.10 0.48 6.44
CA GLY A 62 11.11 0.05 5.46
C GLY A 62 10.74 0.45 4.03
N GLY A 63 11.64 1.16 3.36
CA GLY A 63 11.41 1.77 2.05
C GLY A 63 11.17 0.72 0.97
N VAL A 64 11.96 -0.36 0.96
CA VAL A 64 11.80 -1.48 0.02
C VAL A 64 10.45 -2.17 0.17
N ALA A 65 10.05 -2.45 1.42
CA ALA A 65 8.76 -3.09 1.70
C ALA A 65 7.59 -2.18 1.30
N ARG A 66 7.69 -0.87 1.57
CA ARG A 66 6.70 0.11 1.12
C ARG A 66 6.63 0.21 -0.40
N ALA A 67 7.76 0.19 -1.11
CA ALA A 67 7.78 0.22 -2.56
C ALA A 67 7.03 -0.99 -3.16
N LYS A 68 7.23 -2.20 -2.61
CA LYS A 68 6.52 -3.42 -3.04
C LYS A 68 4.99 -3.32 -2.91
N ILE A 69 4.50 -2.82 -1.78
CA ILE A 69 3.05 -2.67 -1.57
C ILE A 69 2.46 -1.51 -2.39
N TRP A 70 3.19 -0.41 -2.57
CA TRP A 70 2.78 0.65 -3.50
C TRP A 70 2.69 0.12 -4.94
N ALA A 71 3.66 -0.67 -5.39
CA ALA A 71 3.62 -1.30 -6.71
C ALA A 71 2.43 -2.28 -6.86
N ALA A 72 2.08 -3.02 -5.81
CA ALA A 72 0.88 -3.86 -5.79
C ALA A 72 -0.43 -3.05 -5.83
N LEU A 73 -0.37 -1.76 -5.46
CA LEU A 73 -1.42 -0.75 -5.61
C LEU A 73 -1.34 -0.01 -6.96
N TRP A 74 -0.46 -0.46 -7.86
CA TRP A 74 -0.17 0.12 -9.18
C TRP A 74 0.39 1.54 -9.16
N ILE A 75 1.04 1.92 -8.06
CA ILE A 75 1.75 3.19 -7.97
C ILE A 75 3.21 2.89 -7.68
N ASP A 76 4.10 3.36 -8.54
CA ASP A 76 5.54 3.27 -8.30
C ASP A 76 6.08 4.65 -7.86
N PRO A 77 6.48 4.82 -6.59
CA PRO A 77 7.09 6.06 -6.14
C PRO A 77 8.36 6.42 -6.94
N ALA A 78 9.14 5.42 -7.37
CA ALA A 78 10.38 5.65 -8.10
C ALA A 78 10.13 6.25 -9.50
N SER A 79 9.02 5.87 -10.17
CA SER A 79 8.63 6.48 -11.44
C SER A 79 8.24 7.96 -11.32
N LEU A 80 8.03 8.45 -10.10
CA LEU A 80 7.75 9.85 -9.79
C LEU A 80 8.99 10.58 -9.24
N GLY A 81 10.18 9.97 -9.31
CA GLY A 81 11.41 10.53 -8.77
C GLY A 81 11.47 10.54 -7.23
N ILE A 82 10.68 9.68 -6.57
CA ILE A 82 10.60 9.62 -5.10
C ILE A 82 11.26 8.34 -4.61
N ARG A 83 12.24 8.51 -3.72
CA ARG A 83 12.91 7.44 -3.00
C ARG A 83 12.29 7.29 -1.63
N LEU A 84 11.87 6.08 -1.27
CA LEU A 84 11.37 5.80 0.08
C LEU A 84 12.52 5.44 1.02
N THR A 85 12.56 6.07 2.19
CA THR A 85 13.58 5.84 3.22
C THR A 85 13.09 4.86 4.28
N ASP A 86 14.03 4.20 4.97
CA ASP A 86 13.73 3.11 5.91
C ASP A 86 13.18 3.58 7.27
N ASP A 87 13.17 4.88 7.53
CA ASP A 87 12.59 5.51 8.72
C ASP A 87 11.09 5.83 8.56
N GLY A 88 10.51 5.57 7.38
CA GLY A 88 9.13 5.90 7.04
C GLY A 88 8.99 7.22 6.26
N GLY A 89 10.10 7.89 5.96
CA GLY A 89 10.13 9.09 5.15
C GLY A 89 10.15 8.83 3.64
N GLN A 90 10.50 9.88 2.90
CA GLN A 90 10.74 9.87 1.46
C GLN A 90 11.64 11.05 1.10
N GLU A 91 12.39 10.91 0.01
CA GLU A 91 13.28 11.91 -0.58
C GLU A 91 12.94 12.08 -2.06
N GLY A 92 13.13 13.28 -2.61
CA GLY A 92 12.79 13.60 -3.99
C GLY A 92 11.32 13.99 -4.22
N GLY A 93 10.98 14.31 -5.47
CA GLY A 93 9.72 14.95 -5.84
C GLY A 93 9.84 16.48 -5.81
N ASP A 94 10.50 17.04 -6.82
CA ASP A 94 10.58 18.49 -6.99
C ASP A 94 9.24 19.08 -7.41
N ALA A 95 8.93 20.22 -6.78
CA ALA A 95 8.02 21.20 -7.32
C ALA A 95 8.58 21.69 -8.67
N ALA A 96 8.06 21.15 -9.76
CA ALA A 96 8.04 21.83 -11.05
C ALA A 96 6.83 22.75 -11.11
#